data_AF-A0A1Y6CVD0-F1
#
_entry.id   AF-A0A1Y6CVD0-F1
#
_cell.length_a   1.000
_cell.length_b   1.000
_cell.length_c   1.000
_cell.angle_alpha   90.00
_cell.angle_beta   90.00
_cell.angle_gamma   90.00
#
_symmetry.space_group_name_H-M   'P 1'
#
loop_
_entity.id
_entity.type
_entity.pdbx_description
1 polymer ?
#
loop_
_entity_poly.entity_id
_entity_poly.type
_entity_poly.pdbx_seq_one_letter_code
_entity_poly.pdbx_strand_id
1 'polypeptide(L)'
;MACSIGTASAIGTIRNDDVGLSVSNLVADGDEGDSGTTELSFTIDRVGYLDRDVSVDWAVVPADTDSADAADFVGGVFPSGSVTLSAGEASTVIVVPVQGDTDVEPDEFFVVELSNPVGCTLMGDGEGAIYNDDTGGNVLSGEILLFSIYNGTF
;
A
#
# COMPACT_ATOMS: atom_id res chain seq x y z
N MET A 1 -21.94 -16.07 -69.87
CA MET A 1 -22.18 -15.38 -68.59
C MET A 1 -20.83 -15.01 -68.02
N ALA A 2 -20.52 -13.72 -67.90
CA ALA A 2 -19.31 -13.26 -67.23
C ALA A 2 -19.69 -12.94 -65.77
N CYS A 3 -19.09 -13.65 -64.82
CA CYS A 3 -19.19 -13.32 -63.42
C CYS A 3 -18.09 -12.31 -63.11
N SER A 4 -18.46 -11.05 -62.91
CA SER A 4 -17.52 -10.04 -62.44
C SER A 4 -17.54 -10.02 -60.91
N ILE A 5 -16.38 -10.18 -60.29
CA ILE A 5 -16.22 -9.80 -58.89
C ILE A 5 -16.30 -8.26 -58.84
N GLY A 6 -17.32 -7.74 -58.17
CA GLY A 6 -17.33 -6.35 -57.73
C GLY A 6 -16.30 -6.21 -56.61
N THR A 7 -15.55 -5.11 -56.58
CA THR A 7 -14.68 -4.80 -55.45
C THR A 7 -15.55 -4.53 -54.23
N ALA A 8 -15.80 -5.56 -53.42
CA ALA A 8 -16.40 -5.41 -52.10
C ALA A 8 -15.32 -4.84 -51.16
N SER A 9 -15.58 -3.67 -50.61
CA SER A 9 -14.77 -3.11 -49.52
C SER A 9 -15.32 -3.60 -48.19
N ALA A 10 -14.43 -4.04 -47.30
CA ALA A 10 -14.74 -4.34 -45.91
C ALA A 10 -13.92 -3.42 -45.01
N ILE A 11 -14.56 -2.86 -43.99
CA ILE A 11 -13.90 -2.07 -42.96
C ILE A 11 -13.65 -3.00 -41.77
N GLY A 12 -12.39 -3.29 -41.49
CA GLY A 12 -11.96 -3.88 -40.22
C GLY A 12 -11.61 -2.77 -39.24
N THR A 13 -12.07 -2.88 -37.99
CA THR A 13 -11.58 -2.02 -36.91
C THR A 13 -10.61 -2.81 -36.06
N ILE A 14 -9.42 -2.25 -35.83
CA ILE A 14 -8.53 -2.72 -34.76
C ILE A 14 -8.91 -1.91 -33.54
N ARG A 15 -9.39 -2.60 -32.51
CA ARG A 15 -9.53 -2.00 -31.18
C ARG A 15 -8.19 -2.16 -30.48
N ASN A 16 -7.76 -1.13 -29.77
CA ASN A 16 -6.73 -1.34 -28.77
C ASN A 16 -7.25 -2.40 -27.79
N ASP A 17 -6.39 -3.23 -27.21
CA ASP A 17 -6.76 -4.17 -26.14
C ASP A 17 -5.80 -4.11 -24.96
N ASP A 18 -4.96 -3.07 -24.93
CA ASP A 18 -4.03 -2.82 -23.83
C ASP A 18 -4.78 -2.53 -22.52
N VAL A 19 -4.23 -3.10 -21.45
CA VAL A 19 -4.65 -2.88 -20.07
C VAL A 19 -3.41 -2.56 -19.24
N GLY A 20 -3.48 -1.52 -18.42
CA GLY A 20 -2.42 -1.12 -17.50
C GLY A 20 -2.87 -1.22 -16.05
N LEU A 21 -1.97 -1.61 -15.16
CA LEU A 21 -2.16 -1.54 -13.70
C LEU A 21 -1.12 -0.63 -13.06
N SER A 22 -1.55 0.17 -12.09
CA SER A 22 -0.69 0.98 -11.23
C SER A 22 -1.21 0.97 -9.79
N VAL A 23 -0.34 1.21 -8.82
CA VAL A 23 -0.75 1.46 -7.44
C VAL A 23 -0.91 2.96 -7.22
N SER A 24 -1.95 3.36 -6.51
CA SER A 24 -2.13 4.72 -6.00
C SER A 24 -2.41 4.72 -4.49
N ASN A 25 -1.99 5.82 -3.84
CA ASN A 25 -2.07 5.97 -2.40
C ASN A 25 -3.49 6.39 -1.98
N LEU A 26 -4.13 5.63 -1.10
CA LEU A 26 -5.42 6.01 -0.50
C LEU A 26 -5.21 6.54 0.93
N VAL A 27 -4.55 5.75 1.76
CA VAL A 27 -3.99 6.12 3.07
C VAL A 27 -2.64 5.44 3.15
N ALA A 28 -1.61 6.07 2.59
CA ALA A 28 -0.30 5.43 2.44
C ALA A 28 0.68 5.77 3.57
N ASP A 29 0.29 6.69 4.45
CA ASP A 29 1.08 7.15 5.56
C ASP A 29 0.24 7.22 6.83
N GLY A 30 0.87 6.91 7.96
CA GLY A 30 0.21 6.91 9.26
C GLY A 30 1.19 6.69 10.40
N ASP A 31 0.76 7.06 11.60
CA ASP A 31 1.49 6.79 12.83
C ASP A 31 1.45 5.28 13.13
N GLU A 32 2.57 4.74 13.59
CA GLU A 32 2.72 3.32 13.95
C GLU A 32 1.73 2.93 15.07
N GLY A 33 1.70 3.74 16.13
CA GLY A 33 0.82 3.65 17.28
C GLY A 33 1.38 2.76 18.40
N ASP A 34 1.13 3.12 19.66
CA ASP A 34 1.62 2.39 20.85
C ASP A 34 1.26 0.88 20.94
N SER A 35 0.22 0.45 20.20
CA SER A 35 -0.28 -0.93 20.18
C SER A 35 -1.32 -1.17 19.09
N GLY A 36 -1.54 -2.44 18.75
CA GLY A 36 -2.63 -2.83 17.85
C GLY A 36 -2.20 -2.79 16.40
N THR A 37 -3.08 -2.29 15.54
CA THR A 37 -2.81 -2.24 14.10
C THR A 37 -3.25 -0.91 13.52
N THR A 38 -2.34 -0.26 12.80
CA THR A 38 -2.65 0.84 11.90
C THR A 38 -2.84 0.29 10.49
N GLU A 39 -3.97 0.55 9.85
CA GLU A 39 -4.26 0.07 8.50
C GLU A 39 -3.90 1.13 7.46
N LEU A 40 -2.84 0.88 6.70
CA LEU A 40 -2.55 1.65 5.49
C LEU A 40 -3.23 0.99 4.29
N SER A 41 -3.73 1.78 3.35
CA SER A 41 -4.51 1.30 2.20
C SER A 41 -4.02 1.87 0.89
N PHE A 42 -3.96 0.98 -0.10
CA PHE A 42 -3.49 1.28 -1.45
C PHE A 42 -4.53 0.80 -2.47
N THR A 43 -4.73 1.57 -3.53
CA THR A 43 -5.63 1.22 -4.62
C THR A 43 -4.81 0.68 -5.78
N ILE A 44 -5.14 -0.51 -6.27
CA ILE A 44 -4.64 -1.01 -7.55
C ILE A 44 -5.62 -0.54 -8.62
N ASP A 45 -5.17 0.42 -9.43
CA ASP A 45 -5.95 1.04 -10.50
C ASP A 45 -5.71 0.35 -11.84
N ARG A 46 -6.80 0.11 -12.56
CA ARG A 46 -6.81 -0.44 -13.91
C ARG A 46 -7.23 0.60 -14.92
N VAL A 47 -6.39 0.78 -15.94
CA VAL A 47 -6.67 1.64 -17.09
C VAL A 47 -6.76 0.82 -18.38
N GLY A 48 -7.45 1.37 -19.38
CA GLY A 48 -7.68 0.70 -20.66
C GLY A 48 -8.96 -0.13 -20.66
N TYR A 49 -8.91 -1.34 -21.20
CA TYR A 49 -10.10 -2.18 -21.35
C TYR A 49 -10.48 -2.90 -20.06
N LEU A 50 -11.79 -3.00 -19.82
CA LEU A 50 -12.39 -3.71 -18.69
C LEU A 50 -13.16 -4.96 -19.13
N ASP A 51 -12.90 -5.49 -20.32
CA ASP A 51 -13.75 -6.52 -20.96
C ASP A 51 -13.44 -7.97 -20.53
N ARG A 52 -12.41 -8.15 -19.68
CA ARG A 52 -11.91 -9.43 -19.20
C ARG A 52 -11.29 -9.29 -17.82
N ASP A 53 -11.01 -10.41 -17.19
CA ASP A 53 -10.30 -10.45 -15.92
C ASP A 53 -8.80 -10.16 -16.13
N VAL A 54 -8.19 -9.48 -15.18
CA VAL A 54 -6.73 -9.33 -15.05
C VAL A 54 -6.31 -9.67 -13.64
N SER A 55 -5.11 -10.22 -13.48
CA SER A 55 -4.57 -10.54 -12.16
C SER A 55 -3.13 -10.05 -12.01
N VAL A 56 -2.76 -9.78 -10.77
CA VAL A 56 -1.44 -9.30 -10.38
C VAL A 56 -1.14 -9.77 -8.96
N ASP A 57 0.12 -10.07 -8.69
CA ASP A 57 0.62 -10.27 -7.33
C ASP A 57 1.14 -8.94 -6.79
N TRP A 58 1.05 -8.73 -5.48
CA TRP A 58 1.59 -7.56 -4.81
C TRP A 58 2.38 -7.96 -3.57
N ALA A 59 3.42 -7.18 -3.24
CA ALA A 59 4.19 -7.37 -2.02
C ALA A 59 4.66 -6.01 -1.48
N VAL A 60 4.70 -5.89 -0.16
CA VAL A 60 5.47 -4.85 0.51
C VAL A 60 6.94 -5.23 0.43
N VAL A 61 7.79 -4.29 0.04
CA VAL A 61 9.25 -4.42 0.00
C VAL A 61 9.90 -3.22 0.69
N PRO A 62 11.10 -3.38 1.26
CA PRO A 62 11.84 -2.27 1.85
C PRO A 62 12.10 -1.15 0.86
N ALA A 63 12.03 0.11 1.31
CA ALA A 63 12.53 1.25 0.53
C ALA A 63 14.07 1.29 0.50
N ASP A 64 14.63 2.23 -0.27
CA ASP A 64 16.08 2.39 -0.39
C ASP A 64 16.75 3.01 0.85
N THR A 65 16.02 3.81 1.63
CA THR A 65 16.50 4.56 2.79
C THR A 65 15.49 4.56 3.91
N ASP A 66 15.96 4.49 5.16
CA ASP A 66 15.13 4.44 6.37
C ASP A 66 13.97 3.44 6.17
N SER A 67 14.35 2.21 5.80
CA SER A 67 13.40 1.23 5.28
C SER A 67 12.74 0.45 6.39
N ALA A 68 11.41 0.34 6.33
CA ALA A 68 10.66 -0.58 7.18
C ALA A 68 11.18 -2.02 6.99
N ASP A 69 11.29 -2.76 8.08
CA ASP A 69 11.56 -4.18 8.12
C ASP A 69 10.28 -5.02 8.30
N ALA A 70 10.43 -6.30 8.62
CA ALA A 70 9.29 -7.19 8.75
C ALA A 70 8.55 -7.01 10.08
N ALA A 71 9.21 -6.50 11.12
CA ALA A 71 8.69 -6.32 12.47
C ALA A 71 7.59 -5.26 12.53
N ASP A 72 7.70 -4.21 11.72
CA ASP A 72 6.75 -3.08 11.64
C ASP A 72 5.41 -3.47 11.03
N PHE A 73 5.28 -4.72 10.57
CA PHE A 73 4.05 -5.26 10.02
C PHE A 73 3.49 -6.40 10.86
N VAL A 74 2.16 -6.50 10.88
CA VAL A 74 1.46 -7.52 11.66
C VAL A 74 1.95 -8.92 11.30
N GLY A 75 2.47 -9.61 12.32
CA GLY A 75 2.98 -10.98 12.21
C GLY A 75 4.48 -11.09 11.93
N GLY A 76 5.22 -9.97 11.90
CA GLY A 76 6.67 -9.99 11.70
C GLY A 76 7.06 -10.42 10.28
N VAL A 77 6.24 -10.06 9.29
CA VAL A 77 6.40 -10.45 7.88
C VAL A 77 5.97 -9.31 6.97
N PHE A 78 6.66 -9.13 5.83
CA PHE A 78 6.20 -8.23 4.78
C PHE A 78 4.84 -8.69 4.20
N PRO A 79 3.80 -7.83 4.23
CA PRO A 79 2.50 -8.17 3.65
C PRO A 79 2.58 -8.43 2.14
N SER A 80 1.84 -9.41 1.66
CA SER A 80 1.77 -9.74 0.23
C SER A 80 0.46 -10.46 -0.10
N GLY A 81 0.12 -10.50 -1.39
CA GLY A 81 -1.07 -11.19 -1.85
C GLY A 81 -1.21 -11.22 -3.37
N SER A 82 -2.37 -11.69 -3.83
CA SER A 82 -2.75 -11.70 -5.23
C SER A 82 -4.14 -11.10 -5.38
N VAL A 83 -4.32 -10.33 -6.44
CA VAL A 83 -5.56 -9.63 -6.75
C VAL A 83 -6.01 -10.01 -8.15
N THR A 84 -7.32 -10.19 -8.32
CA THR A 84 -7.97 -10.30 -9.63
C THR A 84 -9.01 -9.19 -9.74
N LEU A 85 -8.90 -8.39 -10.79
CA LEU A 85 -9.92 -7.44 -11.21
C LEU A 85 -10.73 -8.09 -12.32
N SER A 86 -11.96 -8.44 -12.00
CA SER A 86 -12.91 -9.06 -12.92
C SER A 86 -13.27 -8.10 -14.06
N ALA A 87 -13.85 -8.64 -15.13
CA ALA A 87 -14.44 -7.80 -16.18
C ALA A 87 -15.41 -6.76 -15.58
N GLY A 88 -15.20 -5.49 -15.94
CA GLY A 88 -15.95 -4.34 -15.44
C GLY A 88 -15.34 -3.65 -14.21
N GLU A 89 -14.37 -4.25 -13.54
CA GLU A 89 -13.71 -3.67 -12.36
C GLU A 89 -12.52 -2.83 -12.76
N ALA A 90 -12.56 -1.54 -12.39
CA ALA A 90 -11.51 -0.57 -12.69
C ALA A 90 -10.50 -0.39 -11.55
N SER A 91 -10.83 -0.85 -10.33
CA SER A 91 -9.92 -0.75 -9.19
C SER A 91 -10.32 -1.68 -8.07
N THR A 92 -9.38 -1.91 -7.14
CA THR A 92 -9.60 -2.60 -5.89
C THR A 92 -8.61 -2.10 -4.84
N VAL A 93 -8.95 -2.27 -3.57
CA VAL A 93 -8.14 -1.79 -2.44
C VAL A 93 -7.47 -2.96 -1.77
N ILE A 94 -6.18 -2.80 -1.48
CA ILE A 94 -5.41 -3.68 -0.60
C ILE A 94 -5.10 -2.95 0.70
N VAL A 95 -4.90 -3.71 1.77
CA VAL A 95 -4.60 -3.20 3.11
C VAL A 95 -3.24 -3.74 3.56
N VAL A 96 -2.40 -2.84 4.06
CA VAL A 96 -1.10 -3.10 4.65
C VAL A 96 -1.23 -2.84 6.16
N PRO A 97 -1.24 -3.90 6.99
CA PRO A 97 -1.41 -3.76 8.44
C PRO A 97 -0.05 -3.50 9.11
N VAL A 98 0.15 -2.28 9.60
CA VAL A 98 1.28 -1.86 10.43
C VAL A 98 1.07 -2.34 11.86
N GLN A 99 2.10 -2.93 12.46
CA GLN A 99 2.10 -3.37 13.85
C GLN A 99 2.54 -2.19 14.70
N GLY A 100 1.68 -1.76 15.61
CA GLY A 100 2.06 -0.75 16.59
C GLY A 100 2.83 -1.35 17.76
N ASP A 101 3.92 -0.72 18.20
CA ASP A 101 4.62 -0.99 19.44
C ASP A 101 5.05 0.28 20.21
N THR A 102 6.06 0.21 21.07
CA THR A 102 6.45 1.34 21.94
C THR A 102 7.95 1.65 21.89
N ASP A 103 8.67 0.96 21.01
CA ASP A 103 10.09 1.17 20.81
C ASP A 103 10.30 2.46 20.01
N VAL A 104 11.37 3.20 20.34
CA VAL A 104 11.62 4.48 19.67
C VAL A 104 12.47 4.25 18.44
N GLU A 105 11.85 4.47 17.29
CA GLU A 105 12.39 4.20 15.98
C GLU A 105 12.41 5.48 15.12
N PRO A 106 13.19 5.53 14.02
CA PRO A 106 13.05 6.59 13.03
C PRO A 106 11.72 6.47 12.27
N ASP A 107 11.35 7.49 11.50
CA ASP A 107 10.30 7.33 10.48
C ASP A 107 10.81 6.39 9.37
N GLU A 108 9.94 5.51 8.89
CA GLU A 108 10.32 4.44 7.98
C GLU A 108 9.48 4.38 6.71
N PHE A 109 10.05 3.84 5.63
CA PHE A 109 9.46 3.83 4.29
C PHE A 109 9.43 2.43 3.68
N PHE A 110 8.40 2.18 2.88
CA PHE A 110 8.24 0.93 2.12
C PHE A 110 7.59 1.16 0.76
N VAL A 111 7.68 0.15 -0.11
CA VAL A 111 7.08 0.15 -1.44
C VAL A 111 6.09 -1.01 -1.56
N VAL A 112 4.93 -0.75 -2.16
CA VAL A 112 3.99 -1.77 -2.64
C VAL A 112 4.33 -2.07 -4.10
N GLU A 113 5.06 -3.16 -4.32
CA GLU A 113 5.51 -3.60 -5.64
C GLU A 113 4.49 -4.54 -6.28
N LEU A 114 4.20 -4.31 -7.56
CA LEU A 114 3.40 -5.23 -8.37
C LEU A 114 4.28 -6.23 -9.14
N SER A 115 3.82 -7.48 -9.24
CA SER A 115 4.53 -8.54 -9.97
C SER A 115 3.59 -9.55 -10.63
N ASN A 116 4.15 -10.44 -11.47
CA ASN A 116 3.44 -11.52 -12.15
C ASN A 116 2.13 -11.10 -12.87
N PRO A 117 2.13 -10.05 -13.71
CA PRO A 117 0.91 -9.58 -14.36
C PRO A 117 0.35 -10.63 -15.34
N VAL A 118 -0.96 -10.82 -15.32
CA VAL A 118 -1.70 -11.61 -16.30
C VAL A 118 -2.73 -10.73 -16.99
N GLY A 119 -2.62 -10.61 -18.31
CA GLY A 119 -3.56 -9.84 -19.13
C GLY A 119 -3.44 -8.31 -18.99
N CYS A 120 -2.37 -7.82 -18.39
CA CYS A 120 -2.09 -6.40 -18.19
C CYS A 120 -0.58 -6.08 -18.26
N THR A 121 -0.24 -4.80 -18.29
CA THR A 121 1.12 -4.27 -18.13
C THR A 121 1.22 -3.50 -16.82
N LEU A 122 2.32 -3.66 -16.09
CA LEU A 122 2.58 -2.88 -14.88
C LEU A 122 3.10 -1.49 -15.23
N MET A 123 2.54 -0.47 -14.61
CA MET A 123 2.79 0.94 -14.92
C MET A 123 3.37 1.74 -13.75
N GLY A 124 3.30 1.22 -12.53
CA GLY A 124 3.90 1.85 -11.36
C GLY A 124 3.52 1.17 -10.05
N ASP A 125 4.41 1.34 -9.08
CA ASP A 125 4.30 0.86 -7.70
C ASP A 125 3.79 1.98 -6.77
N GLY A 126 3.49 1.62 -5.53
CA GLY A 126 3.03 2.57 -4.49
C GLY A 126 4.10 2.76 -3.42
N GLU A 127 4.16 3.93 -2.81
CA GLU A 127 5.09 4.23 -1.70
C GLU A 127 4.28 4.51 -0.43
N GLY A 128 4.75 3.99 0.70
CA GLY A 128 4.16 4.23 2.01
C GLY A 128 5.18 4.64 3.07
N ALA A 129 4.68 5.25 4.14
CA ALA A 129 5.48 5.70 5.28
C ALA A 129 4.84 5.30 6.61
N ILE A 130 5.67 4.94 7.58
CA ILE A 130 5.31 4.65 8.95
C ILE A 130 5.99 5.74 9.80
N TYR A 131 5.20 6.56 10.48
CA TYR A 131 5.73 7.62 11.33
C TYR A 131 5.81 7.14 12.77
N ASN A 132 6.99 7.30 13.37
CA ASN A 132 7.19 6.96 14.78
C ASN A 132 6.47 8.00 15.64
N ASP A 133 5.44 7.59 16.39
CA ASP A 133 4.76 8.42 17.40
C ASP A 133 5.28 8.17 18.83
N ASP A 134 6.21 7.24 18.99
CA ASP A 134 6.86 6.96 20.25
C ASP A 134 7.87 8.02 20.68
N THR A 135 7.94 8.19 22.00
CA THR A 135 8.91 9.09 22.63
C THR A 135 9.78 8.33 23.60
N GLY A 136 11.09 8.56 23.55
CA GLY A 136 12.04 7.98 24.49
C GLY A 136 11.69 8.41 25.90
N GLY A 137 11.01 7.53 26.65
CA GLY A 137 10.38 7.84 27.93
C GLY A 137 11.25 8.74 28.82
N ASN A 138 10.72 9.82 29.39
CA ASN A 138 9.80 9.72 30.52
C ASN A 138 9.04 11.04 30.70
N VAL A 139 7.75 11.12 30.33
CA VAL A 139 6.84 12.03 31.03
C VAL A 139 6.32 11.29 32.25
N LEU A 140 6.91 11.58 33.40
CA LEU A 140 6.39 11.14 34.70
C LEU A 140 4.95 11.64 34.87
N SER A 141 3.98 10.87 34.39
CA SER A 141 2.59 10.97 34.79
C SER A 141 2.48 10.41 36.21
N GLY A 142 2.78 11.24 37.21
CA GLY A 142 2.45 10.88 38.60
C GLY A 142 3.33 11.37 39.73
N GLU A 143 4.43 12.10 39.51
CA GLU A 143 5.11 12.72 40.66
C GLU A 143 4.43 14.05 41.03
N ILE A 144 3.38 13.95 41.85
CA ILE A 144 3.11 15.00 42.83
C ILE A 144 4.40 15.12 43.64
N LEU A 145 5.21 16.14 43.33
CA LEU A 145 6.22 16.64 44.26
C LEU A 145 5.47 17.11 45.51
N LEU A 146 5.18 16.16 46.42
CA LEU A 146 4.91 16.49 47.81
C LEU A 146 6.22 17.08 48.32
N PHE A 147 6.36 18.40 48.20
CA PHE A 147 7.22 19.16 49.09
C PHE A 147 6.69 18.94 50.51
N SER A 148 7.13 17.85 51.14
CA SER A 148 7.10 17.71 52.58
C SER A 148 8.09 18.73 53.12
N ILE A 149 7.64 19.98 53.29
CA ILE A 149 8.34 20.93 54.15
C ILE A 149 8.23 20.41 55.57
N TYR A 150 9.26 19.66 55.93
CA TYR A 150 9.57 19.22 57.28
C TYR A 150 9.60 20.44 58.21
N ASN A 151 8.71 20.45 59.20
CA ASN A 151 8.73 21.41 60.30
C ASN A 151 10.02 21.21 61.12
N GLY A 152 10.94 22.17 61.04
CA GLY A 152 12.12 22.26 61.90
C GLY A 152 12.12 23.57 62.66
N THR A 153 11.80 23.49 63.95
CA THR A 153 11.94 24.55 64.96
C THR A 153 13.40 24.93 65.20
N PHE A 154 13.68 26.23 65.32
CA PHE A 154 14.53 26.82 66.38
C PHE A 154 13.91 28.14 66.82
#